data_AF-A0A4R2C5D0-F1
#
_entry.id   AF-A0A4R2C5D0-F1
#
_cell.length_a   1.000
_cell.length_b   1.000
_cell.length_c   1.000
_cell.angle_alpha   90.00
_cell.angle_beta   90.00
_cell.angle_gamma   90.00
#
_symmetry.space_group_name_H-M   'P 1'
#
loop_
_entity.id
_entity.type
_entity.pdbx_description
1 polymer ?
#
loop_
_entity_poly.entity_id
_entity_poly.type
_entity_poly.pdbx_seq_one_letter_code
_entity_poly.pdbx_strand_id
1 'polypeptide(L)'
;MNLEELNPKVYEMWRSQKELGSDFFQESKEEEIKAIEDEIGESLPEDYKDFLRKYSTVLGSMDVGAYYFKVDYKEKSFIAYLFTLVPWANLTLLAARTLRRQHIVDSKIGARVPDGLVPLTMDNQTTVLIDVRPETYGKVWYIDKIKRQTFGTPGYSWENIGFVANSFTEFLAGLDTEKNLVAKYGLPVK
;
A
#
# COMPACT_ATOMS: atom_id res chain seq x y z
N MET A 1 6.60 16.18 3.23
CA MET A 1 6.90 15.82 1.80
C MET A 1 6.25 16.76 0.76
N ASN A 2 6.93 17.07 -0.35
CA ASN A 2 6.37 17.78 -1.53
C ASN A 2 6.10 16.80 -2.70
N LEU A 3 4.84 16.46 -2.94
CA LEU A 3 4.46 15.43 -3.91
C LEU A 3 4.60 15.91 -5.36
N GLU A 4 4.39 17.20 -5.61
CA GLU A 4 4.52 17.79 -6.95
C GLU A 4 5.96 17.70 -7.45
N GLU A 5 6.94 18.03 -6.60
CA GLU A 5 8.36 17.89 -6.90
C GLU A 5 8.81 16.42 -6.94
N LEU A 6 8.24 15.58 -6.06
CA LEU A 6 8.62 14.17 -5.96
C LEU A 6 8.15 13.36 -7.16
N ASN A 7 6.89 13.51 -7.54
CA ASN A 7 6.27 12.81 -8.66
C ASN A 7 5.09 13.63 -9.20
N PRO A 8 5.33 14.51 -10.20
CA PRO A 8 4.31 15.43 -10.73
C PRO A 8 3.05 14.72 -11.22
N LYS A 9 3.20 13.51 -11.77
CA LYS A 9 2.07 12.74 -12.27
C LYS A 9 1.21 12.19 -11.12
N VAL A 10 1.82 11.76 -10.02
CA VAL A 10 1.09 11.29 -8.81
C VAL A 10 0.36 12.46 -8.18
N TYR A 11 1.01 13.63 -8.15
CA TYR A 11 0.37 14.86 -7.72
C TYR A 11 -0.83 15.24 -8.59
N GLU A 12 -0.74 15.11 -9.92
CA GLU A 12 -1.85 15.36 -10.82
C GLU A 12 -3.05 14.43 -10.57
N MET A 13 -2.81 13.14 -10.29
CA MET A 13 -3.88 12.21 -9.90
C MET A 13 -4.56 12.64 -8.60
N TRP A 14 -3.78 12.97 -7.58
CA TRP A 14 -4.30 13.47 -6.31
C TRP A 14 -5.13 14.75 -6.50
N ARG A 15 -4.61 15.72 -7.26
CA ARG A 15 -5.29 16.98 -7.56
C ARG A 15 -6.63 16.72 -8.23
N SER A 16 -6.64 15.85 -9.24
CA SER A 16 -7.85 15.48 -9.98
C SER A 16 -8.90 14.84 -9.07
N GLN A 17 -8.52 13.94 -8.16
CA GLN A 17 -9.44 13.35 -7.17
C GLN A 17 -10.01 14.39 -6.21
N LYS A 18 -9.16 15.29 -5.73
CA LYS A 18 -9.59 16.36 -4.83
C LYS A 18 -10.63 17.28 -5.51
N GLU A 19 -10.49 17.52 -6.81
CA GLU A 19 -11.43 18.28 -7.62
C GLU A 19 -12.77 17.54 -7.86
N LEU A 20 -12.77 16.20 -7.84
CA LEU A 20 -13.98 15.36 -7.99
C LEU A 20 -14.85 15.29 -6.71
N GLY A 21 -14.36 15.78 -5.57
CA GLY A 21 -15.13 15.93 -4.34
C GLY A 21 -15.15 14.69 -3.42
N SER A 22 -16.07 14.71 -2.44
CA SER A 22 -16.06 13.81 -1.27
C SER A 22 -16.23 12.32 -1.57
N ASP A 23 -16.77 11.99 -2.74
CA ASP A 23 -16.94 10.60 -3.18
C ASP A 23 -15.61 9.96 -3.59
N PHE A 24 -14.62 10.78 -3.94
CA PHE A 24 -13.29 10.36 -4.42
C PHE A 24 -12.14 10.81 -3.51
N PHE A 25 -12.41 11.75 -2.61
CA PHE A 25 -11.42 12.30 -1.68
C PHE A 25 -12.02 12.50 -0.30
N GLN A 26 -11.41 11.88 0.71
CA GLN A 26 -11.70 12.14 2.12
C GLN A 26 -10.40 12.44 2.83
N GLU A 27 -10.40 13.47 3.68
CA GLU A 27 -9.22 13.81 4.48
C GLU A 27 -9.00 12.78 5.58
N SER A 28 -7.74 12.41 5.80
CA SER A 28 -7.32 11.60 6.93
C SER A 28 -7.24 12.45 8.17
N LYS A 29 -7.92 12.04 9.24
CA LYS A 29 -7.90 12.76 10.51
C LYS A 29 -6.79 12.23 11.40
N GLU A 30 -6.22 13.08 12.26
CA GLU A 30 -5.16 12.66 13.19
C GLU A 30 -5.63 11.52 14.10
N GLU A 31 -6.89 11.51 14.51
CA GLU A 31 -7.45 10.43 15.33
C GLU A 31 -7.48 9.10 14.58
N GLU A 32 -7.66 9.11 13.26
CA GLU A 32 -7.65 7.93 12.41
C GLU A 32 -6.21 7.42 12.20
N ILE A 33 -5.27 8.33 11.98
CA ILE A 33 -3.83 8.01 11.88
C ILE A 33 -3.37 7.36 13.20
N LYS A 34 -3.70 7.98 14.34
CA LYS A 34 -3.40 7.43 15.66
C LYS A 34 -4.09 6.09 15.88
N ALA A 35 -5.33 5.92 15.44
CA ALA A 35 -6.04 4.65 15.56
C ALA A 35 -5.38 3.52 14.75
N ILE A 36 -4.69 3.82 13.65
CA ILE A 36 -3.84 2.84 12.97
C ILE A 36 -2.67 2.47 13.88
N GLU A 37 -1.93 3.44 14.42
CA GLU A 37 -0.80 3.15 15.34
C GLU A 37 -1.25 2.33 16.56
N ASP A 38 -2.39 2.65 17.16
CA ASP A 38 -2.99 1.91 18.28
C ASP A 38 -3.39 0.47 17.89
N GLU A 39 -3.91 0.27 16.67
CA GLU A 39 -4.26 -1.05 16.12
C GLU A 39 -3.01 -1.90 15.83
N ILE A 40 -1.93 -1.25 15.38
CA ILE A 40 -0.68 -1.91 15.04
C ILE A 40 0.17 -2.19 16.29
N GLY A 41 0.07 -1.33 17.30
CA GLY A 41 0.91 -1.35 18.50
C GLY A 41 2.28 -0.68 18.30
N GLU A 42 2.48 -0.02 17.15
CA GLU A 42 3.74 0.62 16.75
C GLU A 42 3.47 1.93 16.00
N SER A 43 4.44 2.83 16.01
CA SER A 43 4.36 4.09 15.27
C SER A 43 4.45 3.87 13.76
N LEU A 44 3.71 4.67 13.00
CA LEU A 44 3.83 4.69 11.54
C LEU A 44 5.06 5.52 11.12
N PRO A 45 5.70 5.18 9.97
CA PRO A 45 6.76 5.99 9.40
C PRO A 45 6.31 7.44 9.17
N GLU A 46 7.18 8.39 9.50
CA GLU A 46 6.80 9.81 9.46
C GLU A 46 6.48 10.28 8.04
N ASP A 47 7.16 9.74 7.02
CA ASP A 47 6.89 10.09 5.63
C ASP A 47 5.51 9.63 5.14
N TYR A 48 5.03 8.48 5.65
CA TYR A 48 3.66 8.03 5.42
C TYR A 48 2.64 8.87 6.18
N LYS A 49 2.91 9.25 7.43
CA LYS A 49 2.02 10.16 8.18
C LYS A 49 1.93 11.53 7.53
N ASP A 50 3.06 12.09 7.11
CA ASP A 50 3.15 13.32 6.31
C ASP A 50 2.27 13.25 5.06
N PHE A 51 2.29 12.11 4.37
CA PHE A 51 1.43 11.88 3.23
C PHE A 51 -0.05 11.90 3.62
N LEU A 52 -0.44 11.13 4.64
CA LEU A 52 -1.84 11.06 5.09
C LEU A 52 -2.37 12.44 5.48
N ARG A 53 -1.57 13.25 6.19
CA ARG A 53 -1.92 14.61 6.60
C ARG A 53 -2.14 15.56 5.43
N LYS A 54 -1.27 15.50 4.42
CA LYS A 54 -1.24 16.50 3.35
C LYS A 54 -2.03 16.10 2.12
N TYR A 55 -1.96 14.83 1.74
CA TYR A 55 -2.53 14.30 0.50
C TYR A 55 -3.61 13.27 0.77
N SER A 56 -3.57 12.59 1.91
CA SER A 56 -4.56 11.61 2.38
C SER A 56 -4.69 10.34 1.54
N THR A 57 -4.98 10.47 0.25
CA THR A 57 -5.26 9.37 -0.66
C THR A 57 -4.69 9.69 -2.04
N VAL A 58 -4.24 8.66 -2.75
CA VAL A 58 -4.01 8.71 -4.20
C VAL A 58 -4.66 7.46 -4.80
N LEU A 59 -5.57 7.68 -5.74
CA LEU A 59 -6.18 6.68 -6.60
C LEU A 59 -5.65 6.82 -8.04
N GLY A 60 -6.03 5.91 -8.94
CA GLY A 60 -5.87 6.11 -10.37
C GLY A 60 -6.70 7.28 -10.87
N SER A 61 -6.30 7.87 -12.01
CA SER A 61 -7.08 8.89 -12.72
C SER A 61 -7.32 8.47 -14.17
N MET A 62 -8.33 9.06 -14.83
CA MET A 62 -8.55 8.79 -16.25
C MET A 62 -7.41 9.31 -17.13
N ASP A 63 -6.83 10.46 -16.76
CA ASP A 63 -5.80 11.12 -17.56
C ASP A 63 -4.43 10.45 -17.46
N VAL A 64 -4.16 9.76 -16.35
CA VAL A 64 -2.83 9.17 -16.07
C VAL A 64 -2.90 7.63 -15.95
N GLY A 65 -4.04 7.05 -15.56
CA GLY A 65 -4.25 5.61 -15.44
C GLY A 65 -4.09 5.07 -14.01
N ALA A 66 -3.74 3.78 -13.88
CA ALA A 66 -3.26 3.19 -12.63
C ALA A 66 -1.73 3.36 -12.54
N TYR A 67 -1.17 3.47 -11.32
CA TYR A 67 0.28 3.46 -11.17
C TYR A 67 0.84 2.06 -11.06
N TYR A 68 1.95 1.91 -11.77
CA TYR A 68 2.73 0.70 -11.80
C TYR A 68 3.96 0.88 -10.91
N PHE A 69 4.43 -0.22 -10.33
CA PHE A 69 5.66 -0.28 -9.54
C PHE A 69 6.33 -1.63 -9.73
N LYS A 70 7.66 -1.65 -9.63
CA LYS A 70 8.43 -2.90 -9.64
C LYS A 70 8.27 -3.60 -8.30
N VAL A 71 8.10 -4.92 -8.35
CA VAL A 71 8.09 -5.79 -7.17
C VAL A 71 9.15 -6.87 -7.35
N ASP A 72 9.97 -7.05 -6.31
CA ASP A 72 11.01 -8.06 -6.25
C ASP A 72 10.66 -9.15 -5.22
N TYR A 73 10.40 -10.35 -5.70
CA TYR A 73 10.35 -11.56 -4.88
C TYR A 73 11.72 -12.26 -4.96
N LYS A 74 11.96 -13.21 -4.05
CA LYS A 74 13.21 -13.98 -3.99
C LYS A 74 13.62 -14.61 -5.34
N GLU A 75 12.66 -15.08 -6.12
CA GLU A 75 12.92 -15.83 -7.36
C GLU A 75 12.37 -15.17 -8.62
N LYS A 76 11.67 -14.04 -8.49
CA LYS A 76 11.03 -13.37 -9.63
C LYS A 76 10.81 -11.89 -9.37
N SER A 77 10.81 -11.12 -10.44
CA SER A 77 10.40 -9.71 -10.40
C SER A 77 9.34 -9.49 -11.47
N PHE A 78 8.41 -8.58 -11.19
CA PHE A 78 7.41 -8.14 -12.15
C PHE A 78 6.99 -6.70 -11.84
N ILE A 79 6.24 -6.12 -12.75
CA ILE A 79 5.62 -4.80 -12.57
C ILE A 79 4.18 -5.05 -12.13
N ALA A 80 3.81 -4.59 -10.94
CA ALA A 80 2.46 -4.63 -10.41
C ALA A 80 1.76 -3.29 -10.63
N TYR A 81 0.44 -3.26 -10.45
CA TYR A 81 -0.34 -2.02 -10.40
C TYR A 81 -1.44 -2.07 -9.35
N LEU A 82 -1.90 -0.88 -8.92
CA LEU A 82 -3.07 -0.73 -8.06
C LEU A 82 -3.92 0.45 -8.53
N PHE A 83 -5.24 0.24 -8.63
CA PHE A 83 -6.20 1.33 -8.89
C PHE A 83 -6.38 2.22 -7.67
N THR A 84 -6.46 1.64 -6.48
CA THR A 84 -6.43 2.36 -5.21
C THR A 84 -5.03 2.19 -4.65
N LEU A 85 -4.13 3.13 -4.97
CA LEU A 85 -2.72 3.01 -4.62
C LEU A 85 -2.50 3.20 -3.12
N VAL A 86 -2.99 4.32 -2.58
CA VAL A 86 -2.92 4.64 -1.16
C VAL A 86 -4.26 5.23 -0.74
N PRO A 87 -5.06 4.53 0.08
CA PRO A 87 -6.34 5.06 0.53
C PRO A 87 -6.15 5.98 1.75
N TRP A 88 -7.20 6.74 2.10
CA TRP A 88 -7.21 7.54 3.33
C TRP A 88 -7.18 6.67 4.59
N ALA A 89 -6.75 7.26 5.71
CA ALA A 89 -6.43 6.56 6.96
C ALA A 89 -7.52 5.61 7.47
N ASN A 90 -8.79 6.01 7.42
CA ASN A 90 -9.89 5.14 7.87
C ASN A 90 -9.99 3.81 7.07
N LEU A 91 -9.70 3.83 5.76
CA LEU A 91 -9.67 2.59 4.95
C LEU A 91 -8.45 1.73 5.28
N THR A 92 -7.29 2.35 5.53
CA THR A 92 -6.09 1.65 6.04
C THR A 92 -6.36 0.99 7.39
N LEU A 93 -7.06 1.68 8.30
CA LEU A 93 -7.47 1.15 9.59
C LEU A 93 -8.40 -0.06 9.43
N LEU A 94 -9.38 0.03 8.53
CA LEU A 94 -10.27 -1.09 8.21
C LEU A 94 -9.50 -2.29 7.65
N ALA A 95 -8.51 -2.05 6.78
CA ALA A 95 -7.64 -3.08 6.24
C ALA A 95 -6.81 -3.75 7.34
N ALA A 96 -6.18 -2.96 8.21
CA ALA A 96 -5.41 -3.48 9.35
C ALA A 96 -6.27 -4.38 10.24
N ARG A 97 -7.45 -3.91 10.66
CA ARG A 97 -8.39 -4.69 11.50
C ARG A 97 -8.84 -5.99 10.85
N THR A 98 -9.04 -5.97 9.54
CA THR A 98 -9.60 -7.13 8.83
C THR A 98 -8.54 -8.16 8.48
N LEU A 99 -7.33 -7.72 8.12
CA LEU A 99 -6.28 -8.60 7.63
C LEU A 99 -5.34 -9.08 8.73
N ARG A 100 -5.21 -8.37 9.86
CA ARG A 100 -4.32 -8.75 10.97
C ARG A 100 -5.02 -9.49 12.11
N ARG A 101 -6.31 -9.75 11.98
CA ARG A 101 -7.11 -10.48 12.98
C ARG A 101 -7.67 -11.76 12.40
N GLN A 102 -8.24 -12.59 13.27
CA GLN A 102 -9.03 -13.75 12.87
C GLN A 102 -10.16 -13.34 11.92
N HIS A 103 -10.38 -14.12 10.88
CA HIS A 103 -11.38 -13.86 9.88
C HIS A 103 -12.79 -13.92 10.48
N ILE A 104 -13.59 -12.87 10.25
CA ILE A 104 -14.88 -12.65 10.92
C ILE A 104 -15.92 -13.77 10.69
N VAL A 105 -15.83 -14.49 9.56
CA VAL A 105 -16.77 -15.58 9.22
C VAL A 105 -16.15 -16.97 9.39
N ASP A 106 -14.81 -17.08 9.42
CA ASP A 106 -14.13 -18.38 9.37
C ASP A 106 -13.06 -18.44 10.45
N SER A 107 -13.41 -19.04 11.59
CA SER A 107 -12.54 -19.10 12.76
C SER A 107 -11.27 -19.93 12.54
N LYS A 108 -11.18 -20.72 11.46
CA LYS A 108 -9.95 -21.46 11.12
C LYS A 108 -8.89 -20.56 10.48
N ILE A 109 -9.28 -19.36 10.06
CA ILE A 109 -8.42 -18.41 9.37
C ILE A 109 -8.07 -17.31 10.36
N GLY A 110 -6.80 -17.28 10.75
CA GLY A 110 -6.22 -16.23 11.58
C GLY A 110 -5.86 -14.99 10.76
N ALA A 111 -4.86 -14.25 11.22
CA ALA A 111 -4.29 -13.13 10.50
C ALA A 111 -3.78 -13.57 9.11
N ARG A 112 -4.08 -12.77 8.09
CA ARG A 112 -3.69 -12.95 6.69
C ARG A 112 -2.49 -12.08 6.31
N VAL A 113 -2.18 -11.07 7.12
CA VAL A 113 -0.96 -10.27 7.01
C VAL A 113 -0.16 -10.49 8.30
N PRO A 114 1.17 -10.67 8.23
CA PRO A 114 1.99 -10.88 9.42
C PRO A 114 1.99 -9.66 10.33
N ASP A 115 2.32 -9.89 11.60
CA ASP A 115 2.52 -8.81 12.55
C ASP A 115 3.64 -7.86 12.13
N GLY A 116 3.46 -6.58 12.47
CA GLY A 116 4.38 -5.51 12.10
C GLY A 116 4.31 -5.08 10.63
N LEU A 117 3.41 -5.64 9.81
CA LEU A 117 3.11 -5.12 8.48
C LEU A 117 1.72 -4.48 8.44
N VAL A 118 1.65 -3.23 7.99
CA VAL A 118 0.44 -2.42 7.88
C VAL A 118 -0.10 -2.50 6.46
N PRO A 119 -1.22 -3.19 6.19
CA PRO A 119 -1.81 -3.21 4.86
C PRO A 119 -2.53 -1.89 4.57
N LEU A 120 -2.29 -1.34 3.39
CA LEU A 120 -2.92 -0.09 2.98
C LEU A 120 -4.37 -0.30 2.53
N THR A 121 -4.61 -1.32 1.72
CA THR A 121 -5.95 -1.65 1.22
C THR A 121 -6.41 -3.04 1.66
N MET A 122 -7.73 -3.22 1.66
CA MET A 122 -8.43 -4.49 1.89
C MET A 122 -9.17 -4.96 0.64
N ASP A 123 -8.57 -4.76 -0.53
CA ASP A 123 -9.04 -5.50 -1.71
C ASP A 123 -8.77 -7.00 -1.45
N ASN A 124 -9.75 -7.86 -1.72
CA ASN A 124 -9.62 -9.31 -1.59
C ASN A 124 -8.51 -9.93 -2.44
N GLN A 125 -7.83 -9.14 -3.27
CA GLN A 125 -6.84 -9.63 -4.21
C GLN A 125 -5.42 -9.22 -3.83
N THR A 126 -5.14 -7.98 -3.45
CA THR A 126 -3.75 -7.53 -3.28
C THR A 126 -3.63 -6.30 -2.39
N THR A 127 -2.46 -6.06 -1.81
CA THR A 127 -2.20 -4.83 -1.03
C THR A 127 -0.71 -4.49 -0.99
N VAL A 128 -0.42 -3.18 -0.86
CA VAL A 128 0.89 -2.68 -0.42
C VAL A 128 0.93 -2.69 1.10
N LEU A 129 2.09 -2.98 1.66
CA LEU A 129 2.34 -3.04 3.09
C LEU A 129 3.40 -2.03 3.50
N ILE A 130 3.22 -1.39 4.65
CA ILE A 130 4.26 -0.61 5.31
C ILE A 130 4.80 -1.42 6.49
N ASP A 131 6.11 -1.57 6.55
CA ASP A 131 6.78 -2.26 7.65
C ASP A 131 7.03 -1.34 8.83
N VAL A 132 6.59 -1.74 10.01
CA VAL A 132 6.84 -1.03 11.26
C VAL A 132 7.75 -1.82 12.21
N ARG A 133 8.31 -2.95 11.77
CA ARG A 133 9.25 -3.72 12.59
C ARG A 133 10.61 -3.03 12.63
N PRO A 134 11.35 -3.07 13.77
CA PRO A 134 12.59 -2.33 13.93
C PRO A 134 13.66 -2.59 12.85
N GLU A 135 13.78 -3.82 12.36
CA GLU A 135 14.82 -4.24 11.41
C GLU A 135 14.58 -3.73 9.98
N THR A 136 13.34 -3.44 9.64
CA THR A 136 12.91 -3.08 8.28
C THR A 136 11.95 -1.89 8.27
N TYR A 137 11.97 -1.08 9.34
CA TYR A 137 11.07 0.04 9.56
C TYR A 137 11.03 0.98 8.35
N GLY A 138 9.82 1.30 7.89
CA GLY A 138 9.57 2.18 6.74
C GLY A 138 9.58 1.48 5.39
N LYS A 139 10.09 0.24 5.28
CA LYS A 139 10.11 -0.47 4.00
C LYS A 139 8.70 -0.74 3.50
N VAL A 140 8.58 -0.71 2.17
CA VAL A 140 7.34 -0.97 1.45
C VAL A 140 7.40 -2.35 0.82
N TRP A 141 6.38 -3.15 1.08
CA TRP A 141 6.22 -4.50 0.54
C TRP A 141 4.91 -4.64 -0.22
N TYR A 142 4.73 -5.79 -0.87
CA TYR A 142 3.55 -6.08 -1.66
C TYR A 142 3.13 -7.55 -1.53
N ILE A 143 1.82 -7.77 -1.36
CA ILE A 143 1.20 -9.10 -1.46
C ILE A 143 0.32 -9.12 -2.70
N ASP A 144 0.80 -9.78 -3.75
CA ASP A 144 0.11 -10.03 -5.02
C ASP A 144 -1.20 -10.81 -4.87
N LYS A 145 -1.27 -11.71 -3.88
CA LYS A 145 -2.50 -12.46 -3.58
C LYS A 145 -2.71 -12.63 -2.09
N ILE A 146 -3.63 -11.87 -1.51
CA ILE A 146 -4.07 -12.11 -0.13
C ILE A 146 -4.89 -13.39 -0.12
N LYS A 147 -4.38 -14.44 0.54
CA LYS A 147 -5.06 -15.73 0.59
C LYS A 147 -6.08 -15.76 1.71
N ARG A 148 -7.18 -16.49 1.49
CA ARG A 148 -8.15 -16.84 2.54
C ARG A 148 -7.58 -17.98 3.39
N GLN A 149 -6.44 -17.72 4.03
CA GLN A 149 -5.61 -18.67 4.76
C GLN A 149 -4.77 -17.89 5.79
N THR A 150 -4.50 -18.47 6.96
CA THR A 150 -3.63 -17.84 7.97
C THR A 150 -2.21 -17.70 7.43
N PHE A 151 -1.62 -16.51 7.52
CA PHE A 151 -0.23 -16.28 7.14
C PHE A 151 0.71 -17.15 8.00
N GLY A 152 1.77 -17.68 7.38
CA GLY A 152 2.72 -18.60 8.01
C GLY A 152 2.33 -20.08 7.92
N THR A 153 1.17 -20.41 7.34
CA THR A 153 0.79 -21.81 7.09
C THR A 153 1.29 -22.29 5.72
N PRO A 154 1.39 -23.62 5.47
CA PRO A 154 1.98 -24.13 4.24
C PRO A 154 1.37 -23.53 2.97
N GLY A 155 2.23 -22.97 2.12
CA GLY A 155 1.83 -22.31 0.88
C GLY A 155 1.33 -20.88 1.04
N TYR A 156 1.40 -20.28 2.24
CA TYR A 156 1.17 -18.84 2.44
C TYR A 156 2.10 -18.25 3.49
N SER A 157 3.32 -17.86 3.09
CA SER A 157 4.26 -17.19 3.98
C SER A 157 5.09 -16.11 3.27
N TRP A 158 6.30 -15.83 3.76
CA TRP A 158 7.15 -14.73 3.31
C TRP A 158 7.53 -14.78 1.83
N GLU A 159 7.47 -15.95 1.19
CA GLU A 159 7.59 -16.11 -0.26
C GLU A 159 6.47 -15.41 -1.05
N ASN A 160 5.36 -15.03 -0.39
CA ASN A 160 4.26 -14.27 -0.96
C ASN A 160 4.35 -12.76 -0.70
N ILE A 161 5.42 -12.30 -0.05
CA ILE A 161 5.70 -10.87 0.17
C ILE A 161 6.86 -10.46 -0.72
N GLY A 162 6.62 -9.49 -1.60
CA GLY A 162 7.61 -8.91 -2.49
C GLY A 162 8.09 -7.54 -1.98
N PHE A 163 9.37 -7.25 -2.18
CA PHE A 163 9.96 -5.95 -1.89
C PHE A 163 9.56 -4.91 -2.94
N VAL A 164 9.29 -3.69 -2.52
CA VAL A 164 8.94 -2.57 -3.41
C VAL A 164 9.91 -1.40 -3.26
N ALA A 165 10.12 -0.89 -2.04
CA ALA A 165 10.95 0.29 -1.79
C ALA A 165 11.45 0.34 -0.34
N ASN A 166 12.49 1.15 -0.06
CA ASN A 166 13.04 1.29 1.29
C ASN A 166 12.27 2.29 2.17
N SER A 167 11.44 3.15 1.57
CA SER A 167 10.58 4.09 2.28
C SER A 167 9.31 4.36 1.49
N PHE A 168 8.31 4.95 2.15
CA PHE A 168 7.08 5.37 1.48
C PHE A 168 7.35 6.50 0.46
N THR A 169 8.28 7.39 0.78
CA THR A 169 8.75 8.43 -0.16
C THR A 169 9.41 7.83 -1.40
N GLU A 170 10.30 6.84 -1.24
CA GLU A 170 10.94 6.15 -2.37
C GLU A 170 9.91 5.39 -3.20
N PHE A 171 8.92 4.77 -2.55
CA PHE A 171 7.80 4.14 -3.24
C PHE A 171 7.08 5.13 -4.14
N LEU A 172 6.66 6.29 -3.63
CA LEU A 172 5.97 7.31 -4.43
C LEU A 172 6.84 7.86 -5.59
N ALA A 173 8.14 8.03 -5.37
CA ALA A 173 9.07 8.46 -6.40
C ALA A 173 9.28 7.40 -7.50
N GLY A 174 9.15 6.12 -7.15
CA GLY A 174 9.33 4.99 -8.06
C GLY A 174 8.12 4.67 -8.94
N LEU A 175 6.97 5.27 -8.67
CA LEU A 175 5.74 5.06 -9.46
C LEU A 175 5.86 5.69 -10.83
N ASP A 176 5.47 4.92 -11.86
CA ASP A 176 5.38 5.44 -13.22
C ASP A 176 4.32 4.68 -14.03
N THR A 177 4.17 5.08 -15.29
CA THR A 177 3.33 4.40 -16.27
C THR A 177 3.89 3.01 -16.61
N GLU A 178 3.00 2.08 -16.97
CA GLU A 178 3.34 0.75 -17.44
C GLU A 178 4.46 0.78 -18.50
N LYS A 179 4.26 1.61 -19.54
CA LYS A 179 5.20 1.77 -20.65
C LYS A 179 6.60 2.13 -20.16
N ASN A 180 6.72 3.08 -19.25
CA ASN A 180 8.02 3.53 -18.75
C ASN A 180 8.69 2.46 -17.90
N LEU A 181 7.95 1.76 -17.03
CA LEU A 181 8.51 0.71 -16.20
C LEU A 181 8.90 -0.52 -17.01
N VAL A 182 8.10 -0.92 -18.00
CA VAL A 182 8.43 -2.00 -18.94
C VAL A 182 9.68 -1.64 -19.72
N ALA A 183 9.78 -0.41 -20.25
CA ALA A 183 10.97 0.04 -20.95
C ALA A 183 12.22 0.10 -20.05
N LYS A 184 12.06 0.48 -18.78
CA LYS A 184 13.15 0.60 -17.80
C LYS A 184 13.66 -0.75 -17.32
N TYR A 185 12.77 -1.71 -17.06
CA TYR A 185 13.12 -2.96 -16.38
C TYR A 185 13.04 -4.20 -17.26
N GLY A 186 12.34 -4.15 -18.40
CA GLY A 186 12.12 -5.32 -19.27
C GLY A 186 11.35 -6.45 -18.59
N LEU A 187 10.54 -6.12 -17.58
CA LEU A 187 9.80 -7.09 -16.76
C LEU A 187 8.36 -7.28 -17.26
N PRO A 188 7.75 -8.45 -17.01
CA PRO A 188 6.33 -8.65 -17.28
C PRO A 188 5.48 -7.81 -16.34
N VAL A 189 4.28 -7.45 -16.80
CA VAL A 189 3.25 -6.77 -16.02
C VAL A 189 2.29 -7.82 -15.45
N LYS A 190 1.83 -7.61 -14.23
CA LYS A 190 0.89 -8.50 -13.55
C LYS A 190 -0.19 -7.72 -12.81
#